data_AF-D0N2U0-F1
#
_entry.id   AF-D0N2U0-F1
#
_cell.length_a   1.000
_cell.length_b   1.000
_cell.length_c   1.000
_cell.angle_alpha   90.00
_cell.angle_beta   90.00
_cell.angle_gamma   90.00
#
_symmetry.space_group_name_H-M   'P 1'
#
loop_
_entity.id
_entity.type
_entity.pdbx_description
1 polymer ?
#
loop_
_entity_poly.entity_id
_entity_poly.type
_entity_poly.pdbx_seq_one_letter_code
_entity_poly.pdbx_strand_id
1 'polypeptide(L)'
;MDLACHIGQETIIGVVKSESAMQCMLPVGIPGNYTLEITCAGVSELLGAFQIQYASPPRIESSKPNIVPAGGTFDVDLFGTNFAQEDIIYCAFGSPTMRVQASFISPYRLRCSTRRNWMAGQVELFVALEAFEGRTEILYQSPFTLVDSISETATLEPDFGSTLGGYSLDIEVNASWRSYENRGCGES
;
A
#
# COMPACT_ATOMS: atom_id res chain seq x y z
N MET A 1 -25.35 15.71 -24.48
CA MET A 1 -24.11 16.00 -25.22
C MET A 1 -23.18 14.88 -24.86
N ASP A 2 -22.96 13.96 -25.78
CA ASP A 2 -22.15 12.79 -25.52
C ASP A 2 -20.70 13.18 -25.86
N LEU A 3 -19.78 13.01 -24.92
CA LEU A 3 -18.38 13.34 -25.11
C LEU A 3 -17.60 12.03 -25.25
N ALA A 4 -16.55 12.04 -26.07
CA ALA A 4 -15.66 10.91 -26.23
C ALA A 4 -14.21 11.34 -26.01
N CYS A 5 -13.42 10.45 -25.42
CA CYS A 5 -11.99 10.58 -25.24
C CYS A 5 -11.27 9.60 -26.16
N HIS A 6 -10.34 10.09 -26.96
CA HIS A 6 -9.53 9.29 -27.86
C HIS A 6 -8.09 9.28 -27.41
N ILE A 7 -7.49 8.10 -27.35
CA ILE A 7 -6.10 7.90 -26.95
C ILE A 7 -5.49 6.86 -27.89
N GLY A 8 -4.59 7.30 -28.77
CA GLY A 8 -4.07 6.44 -29.82
C GLY A 8 -5.20 5.98 -30.75
N GLN A 9 -5.52 4.68 -30.72
CA GLN A 9 -6.62 4.09 -31.49
C GLN A 9 -7.87 3.79 -30.64
N GLU A 10 -7.79 3.98 -29.33
CA GLU A 10 -8.87 3.67 -28.40
C GLU A 10 -9.83 4.84 -28.28
N THR A 11 -11.14 4.54 -28.25
CA THR A 11 -12.21 5.53 -28.05
C THR A 11 -13.02 5.15 -26.82
N ILE A 12 -13.09 6.08 -25.87
CA ILE A 12 -13.72 5.89 -24.55
C ILE A 12 -14.89 6.86 -24.45
N ILE A 13 -16.02 6.39 -23.96
CA ILE A 13 -17.17 7.24 -23.69
C ILE A 13 -16.87 8.09 -22.44
N GLY A 14 -16.97 9.40 -22.59
CA GLY A 14 -16.83 10.36 -21.51
C GLY A 14 -18.12 10.53 -20.71
N VAL A 15 -18.00 10.49 -19.39
CA VAL A 15 -19.10 10.69 -18.44
C VAL A 15 -19.07 12.12 -17.92
N VAL A 16 -20.07 12.91 -18.25
CA VAL A 16 -20.22 14.28 -17.72
C VAL A 16 -20.57 14.21 -16.23
N LYS A 17 -19.80 14.90 -15.39
CA LYS A 17 -19.98 14.99 -13.93
C LYS A 17 -20.61 16.31 -13.50
N SER A 18 -20.31 17.40 -14.20
CA SER A 18 -20.89 18.73 -13.98
C SER A 18 -20.77 19.56 -15.27
N GLU A 19 -21.21 20.83 -15.25
CA GLU A 19 -21.06 21.76 -16.38
C GLU A 19 -19.60 21.98 -16.80
N SER A 20 -18.64 21.77 -15.90
CA SER A 20 -17.20 22.00 -16.13
C SER A 20 -16.33 20.77 -15.90
N ALA A 21 -16.92 19.60 -15.66
CA ALA A 21 -16.18 18.38 -15.38
C ALA A 21 -16.74 17.19 -16.16
N MET A 22 -15.85 16.46 -16.82
CA MET A 22 -16.10 15.16 -17.42
C MET A 22 -15.04 14.17 -16.96
N GLN A 23 -15.38 12.88 -16.99
CA GLN A 23 -14.49 11.79 -16.63
C GLN A 23 -14.44 10.79 -17.78
N CYS A 24 -13.22 10.43 -18.19
CA CYS A 24 -12.97 9.33 -19.10
C CYS A 24 -12.12 8.28 -18.40
N MET A 25 -12.40 7.02 -18.70
CA MET A 25 -11.68 5.88 -18.14
C MET A 25 -10.58 5.47 -19.11
N LEU A 26 -9.33 5.71 -18.72
CA LEU A 26 -8.18 5.31 -19.53
C LEU A 26 -8.18 3.77 -19.70
N PRO A 27 -8.10 3.24 -20.93
CA PRO A 27 -8.00 1.81 -21.17
C PRO A 27 -6.61 1.31 -20.75
N VAL A 28 -6.47 -0.02 -20.64
CA VAL A 28 -5.17 -0.65 -20.46
C VAL A 28 -4.25 -0.24 -21.60
N GLY A 29 -3.05 0.22 -21.27
CA GLY A 29 -2.07 0.70 -22.25
C GLY A 29 -0.64 0.48 -21.80
N ILE A 30 0.29 0.77 -22.69
CA ILE A 30 1.73 0.62 -22.45
C ILE A 30 2.24 1.94 -21.83
N PRO A 31 3.15 1.90 -20.85
CA PRO A 31 3.73 3.12 -20.30
C PRO A 31 4.38 3.99 -21.38
N GLY A 32 4.11 5.30 -21.35
CA GLY A 32 4.57 6.22 -22.39
C GLY A 32 3.78 7.53 -22.44
N ASN A 33 4.17 8.42 -23.34
CA ASN A 33 3.46 9.68 -23.58
C ASN A 33 2.41 9.49 -24.68
N TYR A 34 1.20 9.97 -24.41
CA TYR A 34 0.06 9.91 -25.33
C TYR A 34 -0.59 11.27 -25.46
N THR A 35 -1.32 11.47 -26.56
CA THR A 35 -2.24 12.59 -26.70
C THR A 35 -3.65 12.10 -26.41
N LEU A 36 -4.32 12.75 -25.46
CA LEU A 36 -5.75 12.60 -25.19
C LEU A 36 -6.50 13.66 -26.00
N GLU A 37 -7.34 13.21 -26.93
CA GLU A 37 -8.23 14.07 -27.71
C GLU A 37 -9.66 13.94 -27.20
N ILE A 38 -10.38 15.05 -27.09
CA ILE A 38 -11.78 15.08 -26.65
C ILE A 38 -12.64 15.51 -27.83
N THR A 39 -13.70 14.74 -28.12
CA THR A 39 -14.64 15.05 -29.19
C THR A 39 -16.09 15.05 -28.71
N CYS A 40 -16.95 15.73 -29.45
CA CYS A 40 -18.40 15.59 -29.31
C CYS A 40 -18.88 14.38 -30.14
N ALA A 41 -19.39 13.36 -29.46
CA ALA A 41 -19.91 12.15 -30.10
C ALA A 41 -21.15 12.52 -30.95
N GLY A 42 -20.98 12.44 -32.27
CA GLY A 42 -22.01 12.79 -33.26
C GLY A 42 -21.50 13.67 -34.40
N VAL A 43 -20.45 14.47 -34.18
CA VAL A 43 -19.90 15.37 -35.21
C VAL A 43 -18.38 15.20 -35.38
N SER A 44 -17.71 14.38 -34.56
CA SER A 44 -16.25 14.17 -34.60
C SER A 44 -15.46 15.47 -34.50
N GLU A 45 -16.06 16.52 -33.92
CA GLU A 45 -15.42 17.82 -33.76
C GLU A 45 -14.46 17.75 -32.56
N LEU A 46 -13.21 18.12 -32.80
CA LEU A 46 -12.17 18.17 -31.76
C LEU A 46 -12.43 19.35 -30.83
N LEU A 47 -12.72 19.06 -29.58
CA LEU A 47 -12.94 20.05 -28.53
C LEU A 47 -11.65 20.42 -27.79
N GLY A 48 -10.68 19.51 -27.74
CA GLY A 48 -9.39 19.75 -27.10
C GLY A 48 -8.44 18.56 -27.23
N ALA A 49 -7.14 18.84 -27.09
CA ALA A 49 -6.09 17.84 -27.11
C ALA A 49 -5.08 18.13 -26.00
N PHE A 50 -4.74 17.11 -25.21
CA PHE A 50 -3.89 17.22 -24.02
C PHE A 50 -2.81 16.15 -24.06
N GLN A 51 -1.58 16.52 -23.67
CA GLN A 51 -0.53 15.53 -23.45
C GLN A 51 -0.76 14.84 -22.11
N ILE A 52 -0.79 13.51 -22.12
CA ILE A 52 -0.93 12.67 -20.94
C ILE A 52 0.21 11.64 -20.90
N GLN A 53 0.48 11.10 -19.72
CA GLN A 53 1.48 10.05 -19.54
C GLN A 53 0.80 8.82 -18.94
N TYR A 54 0.96 7.67 -19.61
CA TYR A 54 0.71 6.37 -19.02
C TYR A 54 1.89 6.02 -18.12
N ALA A 55 1.66 6.01 -16.82
CA ALA A 55 2.66 5.64 -15.84
C ALA A 55 2.98 4.15 -15.90
N SER A 56 4.21 3.78 -15.52
CA SER A 56 4.57 2.39 -15.30
C SER A 56 3.77 1.82 -14.13
N PRO A 57 3.36 0.55 -14.17
CA PRO A 57 2.63 -0.06 -13.06
C PRO A 57 3.49 -0.06 -11.78
N PRO A 58 2.86 0.04 -10.60
CA PRO A 58 3.56 -0.02 -9.32
C PRO A 58 4.19 -1.40 -9.14
N ARG A 59 5.43 -1.43 -8.66
CA ARG A 59 6.15 -2.68 -8.36
C ARG A 59 6.68 -2.64 -6.94
N ILE A 60 6.32 -3.63 -6.14
CA ILE A 60 6.82 -3.80 -4.78
C ILE A 60 7.96 -4.81 -4.79
N GLU A 61 9.06 -4.46 -4.13
CA GLU A 61 10.27 -5.29 -4.06
C GLU A 61 10.44 -5.94 -2.70
N SER A 62 10.05 -5.24 -1.63
CA SER A 62 10.17 -5.77 -0.26
C SER A 62 9.22 -5.09 0.71
N SER A 63 9.03 -5.72 1.86
CA SER A 63 8.25 -5.18 2.98
C SER A 63 9.06 -5.29 4.28
N LYS A 64 9.02 -4.26 5.13
CA LYS A 64 9.61 -4.30 6.47
C LYS A 64 8.76 -3.55 7.51
N PRO A 65 8.70 -4.04 8.77
CA PRO A 65 9.18 -5.36 9.20
C PRO A 65 8.31 -6.50 8.63
N ASN A 66 8.81 -7.73 8.63
CA ASN A 66 8.06 -8.95 8.28
C ASN A 66 7.48 -9.66 9.52
N ILE A 67 7.75 -9.12 10.71
CA ILE A 67 7.28 -9.60 12.00
C ILE A 67 6.79 -8.40 12.80
N VAL A 68 5.56 -8.45 13.32
CA VAL A 68 4.99 -7.42 14.20
C VAL A 68 4.13 -8.06 15.29
N PRO A 69 3.84 -7.35 16.39
CA PRO A 69 2.96 -7.90 17.40
C PRO A 69 1.51 -8.07 16.91
N ALA A 70 0.81 -9.08 17.43
CA ALA A 70 -0.62 -9.25 17.26
C ALA A 70 -1.41 -8.30 18.18
N GLY A 71 -2.68 -8.06 17.84
CA GLY A 71 -3.58 -7.27 18.70
C GLY A 71 -3.39 -5.75 18.66
N GLY A 72 -2.48 -5.23 17.83
CA GLY A 72 -2.15 -3.81 17.75
C GLY A 72 -2.16 -3.22 16.35
N THR A 73 -1.83 -1.93 16.29
CA THR A 73 -1.67 -1.18 15.04
C THR A 73 -0.20 -0.82 14.87
N PHE A 74 0.44 -1.52 13.93
CA PHE A 74 1.86 -1.42 13.64
C PHE A 74 2.08 -1.15 12.16
N ASP A 75 3.04 -0.28 11.89
CA ASP A 75 3.37 0.10 10.53
C ASP A 75 4.26 -0.95 9.87
N VAL A 76 3.86 -1.35 8.67
CA VAL A 76 4.59 -2.18 7.72
C VAL A 76 4.83 -1.33 6.49
N ASP A 77 6.09 -0.98 6.26
CA ASP A 77 6.51 -0.22 5.09
C ASP A 77 6.75 -1.17 3.91
N LEU A 78 6.23 -0.79 2.75
CA LEU A 78 6.45 -1.45 1.48
C LEU A 78 7.40 -0.58 0.66
N PHE A 79 8.45 -1.20 0.11
CA PHE A 79 9.46 -0.55 -0.71
C PHE A 79 9.37 -1.04 -2.14
N GLY A 80 9.49 -0.11 -3.08
CA GLY A 80 9.33 -0.42 -4.49
C GLY A 80 9.48 0.80 -5.38
N THR A 81 8.81 0.79 -6.53
CA THR A 81 8.89 1.85 -7.54
C THR A 81 7.52 2.11 -8.18
N ASN A 82 7.39 3.32 -8.74
CA ASN A 82 6.21 3.80 -9.49
C ASN A 82 4.92 3.84 -8.67
N PHE A 83 5.01 4.09 -7.36
CA PHE A 83 3.80 4.33 -6.58
C PHE A 83 3.23 5.72 -6.91
N ALA A 84 1.93 5.80 -7.13
CA ALA A 84 1.21 7.06 -7.26
C ALA A 84 0.28 7.30 -6.07
N GLN A 85 -0.02 8.56 -5.76
CA GLN A 85 -0.92 8.90 -4.66
C GLN A 85 -2.38 8.51 -4.98
N GLU A 86 -2.71 8.48 -6.26
CA GLU A 86 -4.01 8.13 -6.82
C GLU A 86 -4.26 6.61 -6.83
N ASP A 87 -3.21 5.79 -6.66
CA ASP A 87 -3.32 4.35 -6.62
C ASP A 87 -4.09 3.88 -5.38
N ILE A 88 -5.08 3.03 -5.60
CA ILE A 88 -5.82 2.39 -4.51
C ILE A 88 -5.18 1.03 -4.22
N ILE A 89 -4.19 1.02 -3.33
CA ILE A 89 -3.48 -0.20 -2.94
C ILE A 89 -3.94 -0.65 -1.56
N TYR A 90 -4.15 -1.95 -1.40
CA TYR A 90 -4.54 -2.58 -0.14
C TYR A 90 -3.52 -3.64 0.30
N CYS A 91 -3.27 -3.71 1.61
CA CYS A 91 -2.64 -4.86 2.24
C CYS A 91 -3.69 -5.74 2.91
N ALA A 92 -3.48 -7.05 2.83
CA ALA A 92 -4.25 -8.06 3.53
C ALA A 92 -3.28 -9.06 4.18
N PHE A 93 -3.51 -9.38 5.45
CA PHE A 93 -2.63 -10.25 6.23
C PHE A 93 -3.43 -11.50 6.60
N GLY A 94 -3.04 -12.64 6.02
CA GLY A 94 -3.66 -13.95 6.22
C GLY A 94 -5.02 -14.14 5.52
N SER A 95 -5.89 -13.11 5.51
CA SER A 95 -7.18 -13.16 4.84
C SER A 95 -7.39 -12.00 3.87
N PRO A 96 -7.72 -12.25 2.60
CA PRO A 96 -8.01 -11.20 1.62
C PRO A 96 -9.26 -10.37 1.94
N THR A 97 -10.15 -10.87 2.80
CA THR A 97 -11.35 -10.11 3.24
C THR A 97 -11.02 -9.00 4.22
N MET A 98 -9.86 -9.06 4.87
CA MET A 98 -9.50 -8.15 5.97
C MET A 98 -8.44 -7.16 5.51
N ARG A 99 -8.84 -6.28 4.58
CA ARG A 99 -7.97 -5.32 3.92
C ARG A 99 -7.76 -4.01 4.71
N VAL A 100 -6.56 -3.44 4.58
CA VAL A 100 -6.21 -2.08 5.01
C VAL A 100 -5.67 -1.34 3.80
N GLN A 101 -6.10 -0.09 3.61
CA GLN A 101 -5.57 0.73 2.52
C GLN A 101 -4.14 1.15 2.87
N ALA A 102 -3.24 1.02 1.90
CA ALA A 102 -1.87 1.51 2.01
C ALA A 102 -1.87 3.04 1.95
N SER A 103 -1.14 3.67 2.86
CA SER A 103 -0.87 5.11 2.84
C SER A 103 0.29 5.39 1.88
N PHE A 104 0.07 6.31 0.94
CA PHE A 104 1.14 6.82 0.09
C PHE A 104 2.11 7.69 0.90
N ILE A 105 3.40 7.32 0.90
CA ILE A 105 4.46 8.11 1.55
C ILE A 105 5.33 8.80 0.49
N SER A 106 5.72 8.05 -0.55
CA SER A 106 6.51 8.56 -1.68
C SER A 106 6.39 7.60 -2.86
N PRO A 107 6.87 7.97 -4.06
CA PRO A 107 6.92 7.07 -5.22
C PRO A 107 7.69 5.76 -5.02
N TYR A 108 8.41 5.61 -3.89
CA TYR A 108 9.23 4.45 -3.54
C TYR A 108 8.82 3.79 -2.22
N ARG A 109 7.82 4.33 -1.51
CA ARG A 109 7.38 3.83 -0.21
C ARG A 109 5.88 3.96 -0.01
N LEU A 110 5.25 2.86 0.36
CA LEU A 110 3.90 2.81 0.91
C LEU A 110 3.94 2.31 2.35
N ARG A 111 2.86 2.54 3.09
CA ARG A 111 2.73 2.06 4.47
C ARG A 111 1.37 1.45 4.72
N CYS A 112 1.36 0.23 5.21
CA CYS A 112 0.16 -0.42 5.72
C CYS A 112 0.25 -0.50 7.24
N SER A 113 -0.89 -0.32 7.92
CA SER A 113 -0.93 -0.47 9.37
C SER A 113 -1.78 -1.67 9.76
N THR A 114 -1.27 -2.52 10.65
CA THR A 114 -1.98 -3.71 11.10
C THR A 114 -3.23 -3.36 11.91
N ARG A 115 -4.15 -4.33 12.05
CA ARG A 115 -5.36 -4.15 12.86
C ARG A 115 -5.31 -4.94 14.17
N ARG A 116 -6.00 -4.41 15.18
CA ARG A 116 -6.12 -5.00 16.52
C ARG A 116 -6.82 -6.36 16.56
N ASN A 117 -7.61 -6.69 15.56
CA ASN A 117 -8.33 -7.96 15.48
C ASN A 117 -7.54 -9.06 14.75
N TRP A 118 -6.30 -8.80 14.36
CA TRP A 118 -5.43 -9.84 13.79
C TRP A 118 -4.77 -10.65 14.90
N MET A 119 -4.93 -11.97 14.79
CA MET A 119 -4.45 -12.96 15.74
C MET A 119 -2.99 -13.31 15.45
N ALA A 120 -2.26 -13.74 16.48
CA ALA A 120 -0.90 -14.25 16.28
C ALA A 120 -0.90 -15.51 15.41
N GLY A 121 0.23 -15.68 14.73
CA GLY A 121 0.45 -16.78 13.81
C GLY A 121 1.28 -16.35 12.60
N GLN A 122 1.74 -17.35 11.86
CA GLN A 122 2.33 -17.14 10.55
C GLN A 122 1.20 -16.97 9.52
N VAL A 123 1.27 -15.90 8.75
CA VAL A 123 0.29 -15.52 7.73
C VAL A 123 1.00 -15.10 6.45
N GLU A 124 0.27 -14.97 5.36
CA GLU A 124 0.78 -14.35 4.14
C GLU A 124 0.33 -12.88 4.08
N LEU A 125 1.28 -11.98 3.78
CA LEU A 125 1.00 -10.62 3.39
C LEU A 125 0.71 -10.59 1.89
N PHE A 126 -0.51 -10.23 1.54
CA PHE A 126 -0.92 -9.90 0.18
C PHE A 126 -1.00 -8.39 0.02
N VAL A 127 -0.38 -7.86 -1.03
CA VAL A 127 -0.57 -6.47 -1.44
C VAL A 127 -1.18 -6.46 -2.82
N ALA A 128 -2.28 -5.72 -2.98
CA ALA A 128 -3.02 -5.69 -4.22
C ALA A 128 -3.43 -4.27 -4.61
N LEU A 129 -3.41 -4.00 -5.91
CA LEU A 129 -3.93 -2.78 -6.53
C LEU A 129 -5.38 -3.02 -6.91
N GLU A 130 -6.28 -2.15 -6.47
CA GLU A 130 -7.64 -2.09 -6.99
C GLU A 130 -7.60 -1.30 -8.30
N ALA A 131 -7.68 -2.05 -9.39
CA ALA A 131 -7.82 -1.51 -10.73
C ALA A 131 -9.29 -1.16 -11.01
N PHE A 132 -9.50 -0.40 -12.07
CA PHE A 132 -10.83 0.00 -12.50
C PHE A 132 -11.72 -1.23 -12.82
N GLU A 133 -13.04 -1.09 -12.68
CA GLU A 133 -14.06 -2.16 -12.75
C GLU A 133 -14.03 -3.23 -11.63
N GLY A 134 -13.41 -2.91 -10.48
CA GLY A 134 -13.34 -3.85 -9.36
C GLY A 134 -12.38 -5.03 -9.62
N ARG A 135 -11.58 -4.93 -10.68
CA ARG A 135 -10.47 -5.86 -10.91
C ARG A 135 -9.40 -5.59 -9.85
N THR A 136 -8.86 -6.66 -9.29
CA THR A 136 -7.78 -6.56 -8.29
C THR A 136 -6.56 -7.27 -8.84
N GLU A 137 -5.41 -6.60 -8.82
CA GLU A 137 -4.14 -7.15 -9.26
C GLU A 137 -3.22 -7.35 -8.05
N ILE A 138 -2.66 -8.55 -7.89
CA ILE A 138 -1.73 -8.85 -6.80
C ILE A 138 -0.36 -8.33 -7.18
N LEU A 139 0.15 -7.37 -6.40
CA LEU A 139 1.45 -6.75 -6.61
C LEU A 139 2.58 -7.46 -5.85
N TYR A 140 2.28 -8.05 -4.69
CA TYR A 140 3.27 -8.63 -3.80
C TYR A 140 2.68 -9.67 -2.86
N GLN A 141 3.46 -10.71 -2.59
CA GLN A 141 3.15 -11.77 -1.63
C GLN A 141 4.41 -12.12 -0.85
N SER A 142 4.30 -12.20 0.47
CA SER A 142 5.42 -12.59 1.33
C SER A 142 4.94 -13.25 2.61
N PRO A 143 5.69 -14.23 3.16
CA PRO A 143 5.47 -14.70 4.52
C PRO A 143 5.57 -13.54 5.51
N PHE A 144 4.70 -13.55 6.50
CA PHE A 144 4.62 -12.53 7.55
C PHE A 144 4.26 -13.19 8.89
N THR A 145 4.71 -12.63 10.00
CA THR A 145 4.46 -13.22 11.33
C THR A 145 3.87 -12.20 12.28
N LEU A 146 2.75 -12.57 12.90
CA LEU A 146 2.13 -11.84 13.99
C LEU A 146 2.48 -12.55 15.31
N VAL A 147 3.14 -11.86 16.23
CA VAL A 147 3.62 -12.44 17.51
C VAL A 147 2.81 -11.93 18.71
N ASP A 148 2.44 -12.79 19.65
CA ASP A 148 1.70 -12.36 20.85
C ASP A 148 2.59 -11.70 21.91
N SER A 149 3.87 -12.07 21.95
CA SER A 149 4.90 -11.59 22.90
C SER A 149 6.25 -11.36 22.21
N ILE A 150 7.16 -10.65 22.89
CA ILE A 150 8.58 -10.57 22.51
C ILE A 150 9.10 -12.01 22.59
N SER A 151 9.73 -12.50 21.51
CA SER A 151 10.25 -13.87 21.46
C SER A 151 11.30 -14.07 22.57
N GLU A 152 11.32 -15.26 23.20
CA GLU A 152 12.36 -15.69 24.16
C GLU A 152 13.78 -15.69 23.58
N THR A 153 13.91 -15.45 22.27
CA THR A 153 15.19 -15.29 21.56
C THR A 153 15.76 -13.87 21.65
N ALA A 154 15.14 -12.97 22.43
CA ALA A 154 15.74 -11.68 22.74
C ALA A 154 17.10 -11.89 23.40
N THR A 155 18.14 -11.28 22.84
CA THR A 155 19.50 -11.42 23.38
C THR A 155 19.69 -10.35 24.44
N LEU A 156 20.05 -10.77 25.65
CA LEU A 156 20.39 -9.88 26.77
C LEU A 156 21.90 -9.77 26.84
N GLU A 157 22.42 -8.55 26.78
CA GLU A 157 23.84 -8.30 26.91
C GLU A 157 24.11 -7.20 27.96
N PRO A 158 24.73 -7.53 29.11
CA PRO A 158 24.94 -8.88 29.66
C PRO A 158 23.63 -9.58 30.08
N ASP A 159 23.66 -10.88 30.34
CA ASP A 159 22.54 -11.65 30.92
C ASP A 159 22.58 -11.71 32.47
N PHE A 160 23.39 -10.85 33.08
CA PHE A 160 23.60 -10.77 34.54
C PHE A 160 23.70 -9.33 35.04
N GLY A 161 23.43 -9.12 36.33
CA GLY A 161 23.52 -7.80 36.98
C GLY A 161 23.95 -7.90 38.45
N SER A 162 24.35 -6.76 39.05
CA SER A 162 24.76 -6.67 40.45
C SER A 162 23.61 -6.36 41.40
N THR A 163 23.64 -6.96 42.60
CA THR A 163 22.71 -6.65 43.70
C THR A 163 22.87 -5.24 44.26
N LEU A 164 23.97 -4.54 43.93
CA LEU A 164 24.21 -3.14 44.30
C LEU A 164 23.60 -2.14 43.31
N GLY A 165 23.01 -2.61 42.19
CA GLY A 165 22.46 -1.78 41.13
C GLY A 165 23.49 -1.18 40.18
N GLY A 166 23.04 -0.39 39.19
CA GLY A 166 23.89 0.36 38.27
C GLY A 166 24.35 -0.36 36.99
N TYR A 167 23.82 -1.54 36.70
CA TYR A 167 24.11 -2.28 35.46
C TYR A 167 23.09 -1.95 34.37
N SER A 168 23.56 -1.62 33.17
CA SER A 168 22.74 -1.51 31.97
C SER A 168 22.66 -2.86 31.28
N LEU A 169 21.45 -3.23 30.84
CA LEU A 169 21.21 -4.40 30.01
C LEU A 169 20.77 -3.91 28.65
N ASP A 170 21.50 -4.29 27.61
CA ASP A 170 21.09 -4.06 26.24
C ASP A 170 20.22 -5.24 25.79
N ILE A 171 19.05 -4.93 25.27
CA ILE A 171 18.08 -5.92 24.77
C ILE A 171 18.06 -5.79 23.26
N GLU A 172 18.37 -6.86 22.55
CA GLU A 172 18.22 -6.94 21.10
C GLU A 172 17.11 -7.93 20.75
N VAL A 173 16.14 -7.47 19.96
CA VAL A 173 14.99 -8.27 19.53
C VAL A 173 14.98 -8.36 18.00
N ASN A 174 14.44 -9.47 17.47
CA ASN A 174 14.30 -9.68 16.02
C ASN A 174 13.13 -8.89 15.37
N ALA A 175 12.61 -7.88 16.07
CA ALA A 175 11.49 -7.03 15.67
C ALA A 175 11.83 -5.54 15.89
N SER A 176 11.00 -4.62 15.41
CA SER A 176 11.25 -3.17 15.58
C SER A 176 10.76 -2.70 16.96
N TRP A 177 11.61 -2.02 17.75
CA TRP A 177 11.20 -1.42 19.04
C TRP A 177 10.03 -0.44 18.93
N ARG A 178 9.95 0.33 17.83
CA ARG A 178 8.82 1.23 17.54
C ARG A 178 7.49 0.50 17.39
N SER A 179 7.52 -0.81 17.10
CA SER A 179 6.32 -1.65 17.09
C SER A 179 5.88 -2.10 18.48
N TYR A 180 6.58 -1.77 19.56
CA TYR A 180 6.12 -2.07 20.92
C TYR A 180 5.66 -0.82 21.69
N GLU A 181 6.12 0.38 21.32
CA GLU A 181 5.76 1.67 21.94
C GLU A 181 4.24 1.95 21.96
N ASN A 182 3.48 1.39 21.00
CA ASN A 182 2.02 1.56 20.92
C ASN A 182 1.22 0.63 21.85
N ARG A 183 1.87 -0.35 22.52
CA ARG A 183 1.24 -1.02 23.66
C ARG A 183 1.43 -0.10 24.85
N GLY A 184 0.36 0.58 25.27
CA GLY A 184 0.36 1.28 26.54
C GLY A 184 0.77 0.27 27.62
N CYS A 185 1.97 0.43 28.17
CA CYS A 185 2.40 -0.29 29.35
C CYS A 185 1.47 0.17 30.46
N GLY A 186 0.36 -0.54 30.65
CA GLY A 186 -0.55 -0.29 31.76
C GLY A 186 0.23 -0.50 33.04
N GLU A 187 0.30 0.55 33.87
CA GLU A 187 0.79 0.47 35.23
C GLU A 187 0.01 -0.63 35.96
N SER A 188 0.71 -1.70 36.33
CA SER A 188 0.28 -2.70 37.31
C SER A 188 0.85 -2.35 38.68
#